data_AF-A0A972E4K3-F1
#
_entry.id   AF-A0A972E4K3-F1
#
_cell.length_a   1.000
_cell.length_b   1.000
_cell.length_c   1.000
_cell.angle_alpha   90.00
_cell.angle_beta   90.00
_cell.angle_gamma   90.00
#
_symmetry.space_group_name_H-M   'P 1'
#
loop_
_entity.id
_entity.type
_entity.pdbx_description
1 polymer ?
#
loop_
_entity_poly.entity_id
_entity_poly.type
_entity_poly.pdbx_seq_one_letter_code
_entity_poly.pdbx_strand_id
1 'polypeptide(L)'
;MNQKKESTSDWFFTNPGSAGLNPEKLSELETLIPSQYRNINGIVVIHKGAVAFERYFNGLRPEDTHHVASVTKSVVSALVGIAIEKGHIESVDRSVLDFFPEYVPDPSNILIRQITLRHLLTMTTPFLWHTGISGNEPLDRLRRQKKWVPYILSLMGRNGRLGDFQYCTAGIHV
;
A
#
# COMPACT_ATOMS: atom_id res chain seq x y z
N MET A 1 26.76 -3.10 17.83
CA MET A 1 25.89 -1.93 18.11
C MET A 1 24.49 -2.46 18.36
N ASN A 2 23.97 -2.30 19.59
CA ASN A 2 22.69 -2.84 20.01
C ASN A 2 21.54 -2.12 19.29
N GLN A 3 20.86 -2.80 18.36
CA GLN A 3 19.51 -2.39 17.96
C GLN A 3 18.56 -2.79 19.09
N LYS A 4 18.11 -1.80 19.87
CA LYS A 4 16.94 -1.97 20.72
C LYS A 4 15.79 -2.40 19.82
N LYS A 5 15.27 -3.61 20.05
CA LYS A 5 13.94 -4.00 19.57
C LYS A 5 12.95 -3.08 20.28
N GLU A 6 12.53 -2.01 19.63
CA GLU A 6 11.34 -1.28 20.06
C GLU A 6 10.13 -2.17 19.77
N SER A 7 9.55 -2.72 20.85
CA SER A 7 8.27 -3.43 20.78
C SER A 7 7.19 -2.42 20.40
N THR A 8 6.39 -2.71 19.38
CA THR A 8 5.24 -1.88 18.96
C THR A 8 4.04 -1.98 19.91
N SER A 9 4.23 -2.55 21.11
CA SER A 9 3.16 -2.78 22.09
C SER A 9 2.86 -1.57 22.98
N ASP A 10 3.76 -0.59 23.06
CA ASP A 10 3.70 0.45 24.10
C ASP A 10 3.58 1.84 23.46
N TRP A 11 2.47 2.10 22.77
CA TRP A 11 2.14 3.47 22.38
C TRP A 11 1.85 4.30 23.63
N PHE A 12 2.54 5.43 23.76
CA PHE A 12 2.28 6.37 24.85
C PHE A 12 1.06 7.23 24.52
N PHE A 13 0.18 7.42 25.49
CA PHE A 13 -0.96 8.34 25.37
C PHE A 13 -0.57 9.73 25.88
N THR A 14 -1.02 10.74 25.16
CA THR A 14 -0.90 12.15 25.57
C THR A 14 -2.26 12.82 25.43
N ASN A 15 -2.50 13.87 26.21
CA ASN A 15 -3.63 14.74 25.93
C ASN A 15 -3.33 15.57 24.65
N PRO A 16 -4.38 15.97 23.90
CA PRO A 16 -4.21 16.76 22.67
C PRO A 16 -3.39 18.03 22.84
N GLY A 17 -3.62 18.78 23.92
CA GLY A 17 -2.95 20.06 24.16
C GLY A 17 -1.43 19.91 24.34
N SER A 18 -1.01 18.90 25.10
CA SER A 18 0.41 18.53 25.26
C SER A 18 1.04 18.04 23.96
N ALA A 19 0.26 17.49 23.04
CA ALA A 19 0.72 17.17 21.69
C ALA A 19 0.81 18.42 20.77
N GLY A 20 0.36 19.59 21.22
CA GLY A 20 0.24 20.79 20.37
C GLY A 20 -0.95 20.74 19.41
N LEU A 21 -1.94 19.89 19.71
CA LEU A 21 -3.20 19.81 18.99
C LEU A 21 -4.28 20.59 19.74
N ASN A 22 -5.27 21.12 19.03
CA ASN A 22 -6.41 21.81 19.62
C ASN A 22 -7.38 20.78 20.25
N PRO A 23 -7.53 20.74 21.59
CA PRO A 23 -8.39 19.75 22.25
C PRO A 23 -9.87 19.91 21.91
N GLU A 24 -10.34 21.15 21.70
CA GLU A 24 -11.73 21.45 21.42
C GLU A 24 -12.17 20.86 20.07
N LYS A 25 -11.32 20.99 19.03
CA LYS A 25 -11.57 20.40 17.71
C LYS A 25 -11.61 18.88 17.73
N LEU A 26 -10.76 18.24 18.54
CA LEU A 26 -10.80 16.77 18.65
C LEU A 26 -12.04 16.30 19.41
N SER A 27 -12.45 17.05 20.43
CA SER A 27 -13.68 16.77 21.18
C SER A 27 -14.92 16.95 20.30
N GLU A 28 -14.91 17.90 19.37
CA GLU A 28 -15.98 18.10 18.38
C GLU A 28 -16.22 16.84 17.53
N LEU A 29 -15.16 16.09 17.20
CA LEU A 29 -15.26 14.85 16.42
C LEU A 29 -16.11 13.77 17.12
N GLU A 30 -16.11 13.74 18.45
CA GLU A 30 -16.92 12.79 19.23
C GLU A 30 -18.41 12.99 19.01
N THR A 31 -18.84 14.22 18.69
CA THR A 31 -20.24 14.55 18.39
C THR A 31 -20.50 14.53 16.88
N LEU A 32 -19.56 15.03 16.08
CA LEU A 32 -19.69 15.15 14.64
C LEU A 32 -19.77 13.78 13.94
N ILE A 33 -18.93 12.82 14.36
CA ILE A 33 -18.88 11.50 13.71
C ILE A 33 -20.20 10.73 13.85
N PRO A 34 -20.77 10.55 15.06
CA PRO A 34 -22.06 9.86 15.21
C PRO A 34 -23.23 10.57 14.53
N SER A 35 -23.16 11.90 14.36
CA SER A 35 -24.27 12.69 13.81
C SER A 35 -24.23 12.81 12.28
N GLN A 36 -23.04 12.98 11.68
CA GLN A 36 -22.90 13.30 10.25
C GLN A 36 -22.11 12.25 9.46
N TYR A 37 -21.24 11.46 10.11
CA TYR A 37 -20.34 10.51 9.46
C TYR A 37 -20.51 9.09 10.00
N ARG A 38 -21.75 8.58 9.99
CA ARG A 38 -22.16 7.33 10.65
C ARG A 38 -21.43 6.08 10.14
N ASN A 39 -20.76 6.15 8.99
CA ASN A 39 -19.95 5.07 8.43
C ASN A 39 -18.48 5.06 8.93
N ILE A 40 -18.07 6.05 9.73
CA ILE A 40 -16.78 6.02 10.41
C ILE A 40 -16.90 5.15 11.65
N ASN A 41 -15.99 4.19 11.75
CA ASN A 41 -15.97 3.16 12.80
C ASN A 41 -14.95 3.45 13.90
N GLY A 42 -13.93 4.25 13.60
CA GLY A 42 -12.94 4.68 14.57
C GLY A 42 -11.98 5.70 13.98
N ILE A 43 -11.30 6.41 14.86
CA ILE A 43 -10.30 7.42 14.54
C ILE A 43 -9.18 7.34 15.57
N VAL A 44 -7.94 7.37 15.08
CA VAL A 44 -6.73 7.44 15.90
C VAL A 44 -5.87 8.57 15.36
N VAL A 45 -5.46 9.48 16.24
CA VAL A 45 -4.56 10.60 15.93
C VAL A 45 -3.27 10.40 16.70
N ILE A 46 -2.19 10.14 15.96
CA ILE A 46 -0.85 10.00 16.50
C ILE A 46 -0.05 11.25 16.13
N HIS A 47 0.56 11.90 17.11
CA HIS A 47 1.41 13.06 16.89
C HIS A 47 2.67 12.96 17.74
N LYS A 48 3.84 13.16 17.12
CA LYS A 48 5.16 13.05 17.76
C LYS A 48 5.36 11.73 18.54
N GLY A 49 4.89 10.62 17.97
CA GLY A 49 5.06 9.28 18.55
C GLY A 49 4.10 8.93 19.70
N ALA A 50 3.13 9.79 20.00
CA ALA A 50 2.13 9.54 21.03
C ALA A 50 0.70 9.57 20.47
N VAL A 51 -0.16 8.71 20.99
CA VAL A 51 -1.60 8.72 20.69
C VAL A 51 -2.22 9.91 21.43
N ALA A 52 -2.67 10.90 20.68
CA ALA A 52 -3.25 12.12 21.22
C ALA A 52 -4.78 12.05 21.32
N PHE A 53 -5.41 11.22 20.50
CA PHE A 53 -6.85 11.02 20.46
C PHE A 53 -7.17 9.67 19.81
N GLU A 54 -8.07 8.91 20.43
CA GLU A 54 -8.50 7.60 19.95
C GLU A 54 -9.95 7.36 20.36
N ARG A 55 -10.83 7.13 19.38
CA ARG A 55 -12.26 6.87 19.59
C ARG A 55 -12.77 5.85 18.59
N TYR A 56 -13.67 5.00 19.06
CA TYR A 56 -14.36 4.00 18.28
C TYR A 56 -15.87 4.23 18.37
N PHE A 57 -16.57 3.94 17.28
CA PHE A 57 -17.99 4.20 17.10
C PHE A 57 -18.71 2.93 16.65
N ASN A 58 -20.04 2.97 16.58
CA ASN A 58 -20.86 1.85 16.10
C ASN A 58 -20.68 0.53 16.88
N GLY A 59 -20.28 0.63 18.15
CA GLY A 59 -20.09 -0.54 19.03
C GLY A 59 -18.76 -1.29 18.81
N LEU A 60 -17.84 -0.73 18.02
CA LEU A 60 -16.53 -1.32 17.77
C LEU A 60 -15.53 -0.96 18.85
N ARG A 61 -14.48 -1.77 18.93
CA ARG A 61 -13.40 -1.72 19.92
C ARG A 61 -12.03 -1.74 19.22
N PRO A 62 -10.96 -1.29 19.89
CA PRO A 62 -9.61 -1.26 19.32
C PRO A 62 -9.11 -2.56 18.69
N GLU A 63 -9.53 -3.69 19.23
CA GLU A 63 -9.17 -5.05 18.82
C GLU A 63 -10.00 -5.58 17.63
N ASP A 64 -11.05 -4.87 17.22
CA ASP A 64 -11.88 -5.30 16.10
C ASP A 64 -11.18 -5.08 14.76
N THR A 65 -11.25 -6.07 13.88
CA THR A 65 -10.54 -6.03 12.59
C THR A 65 -11.38 -5.39 11.49
N HIS A 66 -10.73 -4.63 10.61
CA HIS A 66 -11.33 -4.07 9.40
C HIS A 66 -10.68 -4.58 8.13
N HIS A 67 -11.47 -4.74 7.06
CA HIS A 67 -10.94 -4.99 5.73
C HIS A 67 -10.37 -3.69 5.14
N VAL A 68 -9.05 -3.52 5.21
CA VAL A 68 -8.36 -2.26 4.85
C VAL A 68 -8.04 -2.12 3.36
N ALA A 69 -8.31 -3.15 2.55
CA ALA A 69 -8.11 -3.16 1.09
C ALA A 69 -6.74 -2.58 0.67
N SER A 70 -6.72 -1.43 0.01
CA SER A 70 -5.52 -0.85 -0.59
C SER A 70 -4.53 -0.25 0.41
N VAL A 71 -4.88 -0.12 1.70
CA VAL A 71 -3.91 0.20 2.76
C VAL A 71 -2.77 -0.82 2.76
N THR A 72 -3.05 -2.09 2.43
CA THR A 72 -2.06 -3.16 2.29
C THR A 72 -0.89 -2.79 1.38
N LYS A 73 -1.12 -1.96 0.34
CA LYS A 73 -0.05 -1.53 -0.57
C LYS A 73 1.02 -0.70 0.14
N SER A 74 0.62 0.13 1.11
CA SER A 74 1.56 0.93 1.92
C SER A 74 2.40 0.03 2.82
N VAL A 75 1.80 -1.02 3.39
CA VAL A 75 2.51 -2.03 4.19
C VAL A 75 3.53 -2.78 3.33
N VAL A 76 3.13 -3.23 2.14
CA VAL A 76 4.05 -3.91 1.19
C VAL A 76 5.19 -2.98 0.79
N SER A 77 4.92 -1.71 0.49
CA SER A 77 5.95 -0.72 0.16
C SER A 77 6.97 -0.54 1.31
N ALA A 78 6.48 -0.43 2.55
CA ALA A 78 7.35 -0.37 3.73
C ALA A 78 8.20 -1.64 3.90
N LEU A 79 7.62 -2.83 3.65
CA LEU A 79 8.36 -4.09 3.69
C LEU A 79 9.46 -4.17 2.62
N VAL A 80 9.24 -3.62 1.42
CA VAL A 80 10.29 -3.50 0.40
C VAL A 80 11.41 -2.58 0.89
N GLY A 81 11.10 -1.44 1.52
CA GLY A 81 12.09 -0.56 2.15
C GLY A 81 12.93 -1.29 3.21
N ILE A 82 12.30 -2.06 4.09
CA ILE A 82 12.98 -2.89 5.10
C ILE A 82 13.86 -3.97 4.45
N ALA A 83 13.37 -4.61 3.37
CA ALA A 83 14.15 -5.61 2.65
C ALA A 83 15.40 -5.00 1.99
N ILE A 84 15.32 -3.76 1.54
CA ILE A 84 16.47 -3.00 1.05
C ILE A 84 17.45 -2.69 2.18
N GLU A 85 16.96 -2.17 3.30
CA GLU A 85 17.79 -1.88 4.49
C GLU A 85 18.56 -3.13 4.97
N LYS A 86 17.92 -4.31 4.89
CA LYS A 86 18.52 -5.59 5.28
C LYS A 86 19.41 -6.22 4.20
N GLY A 87 19.53 -5.62 3.02
CA GLY A 87 20.34 -6.12 1.92
C GLY A 87 19.74 -7.33 1.18
N HIS A 88 18.44 -7.61 1.34
CA HIS A 88 17.74 -8.64 0.57
C HIS A 88 17.36 -8.17 -0.84
N ILE A 89 17.18 -6.86 -1.00
CA ILE A 89 16.95 -6.19 -2.28
C ILE A 89 18.01 -5.10 -2.40
N GLU A 90 18.77 -5.06 -3.50
CA GLU A 90 19.85 -4.10 -3.67
C GLU A 90 19.33 -2.66 -3.79
N SER A 91 18.31 -2.45 -4.62
CA SER A 91 17.71 -1.14 -4.88
C SER A 91 16.34 -1.31 -5.52
N VAL A 92 15.49 -0.28 -5.40
CA VAL A 92 14.23 -0.19 -6.17
C VAL A 92 14.47 -0.06 -7.68
N ASP A 93 15.70 0.26 -8.11
CA ASP A 93 16.04 0.39 -9.54
C ASP A 93 16.38 -0.95 -10.21
N ARG A 94 16.33 -2.06 -9.45
CA ARG A 94 16.45 -3.41 -10.01
C ARG A 94 15.28 -3.74 -10.93
N SER A 95 15.56 -4.45 -12.02
CA SER A 95 14.52 -4.91 -12.94
C SER A 95 13.62 -5.92 -12.24
N VAL A 96 12.31 -5.86 -12.47
CA VAL A 96 11.36 -6.84 -11.92
C VAL A 96 11.71 -8.25 -12.40
N LEU A 97 12.21 -8.39 -13.63
CA LEU A 97 12.57 -9.70 -14.19
C LEU A 97 13.80 -10.34 -13.51
N ASP A 98 14.62 -9.56 -12.81
CA ASP A 98 15.76 -10.12 -12.07
C ASP A 98 15.31 -11.06 -10.94
N PHE A 99 14.08 -10.90 -10.44
CA PHE A 99 13.48 -11.72 -9.40
C PHE A 99 12.79 -12.98 -9.96
N PHE A 100 12.62 -13.07 -11.28
CA PHE A 100 11.92 -14.18 -11.96
C PHE A 100 12.75 -14.70 -13.14
N PRO A 101 13.95 -15.27 -12.89
CA PRO A 101 14.85 -15.73 -13.95
C PRO A 101 14.26 -16.84 -14.83
N GLU A 102 13.24 -17.56 -14.35
CA GLU A 102 12.50 -18.58 -15.09
C GLU A 102 11.45 -18.00 -16.06
N TYR A 103 11.09 -16.73 -15.93
CA TYR A 103 10.11 -16.09 -16.79
C TYR A 103 10.74 -15.64 -18.10
N VAL A 104 10.30 -16.24 -19.20
CA VAL A 104 10.70 -15.83 -20.55
C VAL A 104 9.66 -14.87 -21.12
N PRO A 105 9.96 -13.56 -21.24
CA PRO A 105 9.02 -12.61 -21.82
C PRO A 105 8.85 -12.86 -23.32
N ASP A 106 7.69 -12.48 -23.83
CA ASP A 106 7.43 -12.37 -25.26
C ASP A 106 8.52 -11.48 -25.93
N PRO A 107 9.20 -11.95 -26.98
CA PRO A 107 10.28 -11.19 -27.63
C PRO A 107 9.84 -9.81 -28.16
N SER A 108 8.56 -9.64 -28.48
CA SER A 108 8.00 -8.35 -28.91
C SER A 108 7.81 -7.35 -27.76
N ASN A 109 7.78 -7.82 -26.51
CA ASN A 109 7.62 -6.98 -25.33
C ASN A 109 8.99 -6.47 -24.85
N ILE A 110 9.45 -5.40 -25.47
CA ILE A 110 10.77 -4.82 -25.19
C ILE A 110 10.77 -4.07 -23.85
N LEU A 111 9.64 -3.44 -23.50
CA LEU A 111 9.51 -2.56 -22.33
C LEU A 111 9.61 -3.32 -21.01
N ILE A 112 9.16 -4.58 -20.94
CA ILE A 112 9.14 -5.34 -19.68
C ILE A 112 10.51 -5.46 -19.01
N ARG A 113 11.60 -5.45 -19.79
CA ARG A 113 12.98 -5.49 -19.25
C ARG A 113 13.39 -4.20 -18.54
N GLN A 114 12.74 -3.08 -18.87
CA GLN A 114 12.99 -1.76 -18.29
C GLN A 114 12.12 -1.48 -17.05
N ILE A 115 11.16 -2.36 -16.74
CA ILE A 115 10.29 -2.20 -15.57
C ILE A 115 11.09 -2.58 -14.33
N THR A 116 11.09 -1.70 -13.34
CA THR A 116 11.84 -1.83 -12.09
C THR A 116 10.88 -1.91 -10.92
N LEU A 117 11.38 -2.29 -9.74
CA LEU A 117 10.57 -2.25 -8.51
C LEU A 117 10.03 -0.84 -8.25
N ARG A 118 10.80 0.20 -8.56
CA ARG A 118 10.35 1.60 -8.46
C ARG A 118 9.07 1.81 -9.25
N HIS A 119 9.03 1.35 -10.51
CA HIS A 119 7.85 1.49 -11.37
C HIS A 119 6.61 0.77 -10.82
N LEU A 120 6.77 -0.36 -10.10
CA LEU A 120 5.65 -1.03 -9.42
C LEU A 120 5.19 -0.24 -8.19
N LEU A 121 6.14 0.18 -7.35
CA LEU A 121 5.87 0.92 -6.11
C LEU A 121 5.26 2.30 -6.35
N THR A 122 5.59 2.94 -7.47
CA THR A 122 5.04 4.26 -7.86
C THR A 122 3.84 4.16 -8.80
N MET A 123 3.39 2.95 -9.13
CA MET A 123 2.29 2.71 -10.06
C MET A 123 2.50 3.39 -11.43
N THR A 124 3.72 3.33 -11.94
CA THR A 124 4.09 3.91 -13.24
C THR A 124 4.49 2.84 -14.25
N THR A 125 3.96 1.63 -14.04
CA THR A 125 4.17 0.49 -14.92
C THR A 125 3.06 0.46 -15.98
N PRO A 126 3.40 0.44 -17.28
CA PRO A 126 2.42 0.29 -18.33
C PRO A 126 1.85 -1.13 -18.32
N PHE A 127 0.53 -1.27 -18.35
CA PHE A 127 -0.15 -2.57 -18.43
C PHE A 127 -1.01 -2.68 -19.69
N LEU A 128 -1.37 -3.92 -20.05
CA LEU A 128 -2.19 -4.22 -21.23
C LEU A 128 -3.54 -3.50 -21.24
N TRP A 129 -4.13 -3.24 -20.07
CA TRP A 129 -5.40 -2.53 -19.93
C TRP A 129 -5.17 -1.04 -19.70
N HIS A 130 -6.19 -0.23 -19.97
CA HIS A 130 -6.25 1.18 -19.54
C HIS A 130 -7.03 1.30 -18.23
N THR A 131 -6.73 2.30 -17.41
CA THR A 131 -7.60 2.69 -16.29
C THR A 131 -8.66 3.69 -16.77
N GLY A 132 -9.95 3.35 -16.71
CA GLY A 132 -11.03 4.27 -17.05
C GLY A 132 -12.27 3.59 -17.65
N ILE A 133 -13.06 4.35 -18.42
CA ILE A 133 -14.37 3.91 -18.94
C ILE A 133 -14.26 2.71 -19.90
N SER A 134 -13.14 2.57 -20.61
CA SER A 134 -12.95 1.58 -21.69
C SER A 134 -12.11 0.36 -21.30
N GLY A 135 -11.69 0.24 -20.04
CA GLY A 135 -10.89 -0.88 -19.57
C GLY A 135 -10.78 -0.90 -18.06
N ASN A 136 -10.88 -2.09 -17.48
CA ASN A 136 -10.63 -2.31 -16.07
C ASN A 136 -9.48 -3.30 -15.90
N GLU A 137 -8.78 -3.14 -14.79
CA GLU A 137 -7.84 -4.14 -14.31
C GLU A 137 -8.52 -5.53 -14.27
N PRO A 138 -7.91 -6.59 -14.85
CA PRO A 138 -8.56 -7.88 -15.00
C PRO A 138 -8.54 -8.71 -13.70
N LEU A 139 -8.95 -8.11 -12.58
CA LEU A 139 -8.88 -8.71 -11.23
C LEU A 139 -9.59 -10.07 -11.15
N ASP A 140 -10.74 -10.23 -11.79
CA ASP A 140 -11.47 -11.51 -11.78
C ASP A 140 -10.75 -12.61 -12.56
N ARG A 141 -10.00 -12.23 -13.61
CA ARG A 141 -9.13 -13.19 -14.31
C ARG A 141 -7.90 -13.51 -13.47
N LEU A 142 -7.29 -12.50 -12.85
CA LEU A 142 -6.15 -12.65 -11.95
C LEU A 142 -6.44 -13.62 -10.80
N ARG A 143 -7.55 -13.42 -10.08
CA ARG A 143 -7.97 -14.25 -8.94
C ARG A 143 -8.18 -15.73 -9.28
N ARG A 144 -8.40 -16.05 -10.55
CA ARG A 144 -8.59 -17.42 -11.04
C ARG A 144 -7.29 -18.09 -11.52
N GLN A 145 -6.18 -17.36 -11.58
CA GLN A 145 -4.91 -17.92 -12.03
C GLN A 145 -4.22 -18.70 -10.92
N LYS A 146 -3.89 -19.97 -11.19
CA LYS A 146 -2.98 -20.75 -10.34
C LYS A 146 -1.54 -20.21 -10.38
N LYS A 147 -1.13 -19.67 -11.54
CA LYS A 147 0.17 -19.04 -11.78
C LYS A 147 -0.05 -17.53 -11.96
N TRP A 148 -0.41 -16.84 -10.89
CA TRP A 148 -0.75 -15.41 -10.98
C TRP A 148 0.46 -14.53 -11.30
N VAL A 149 1.66 -14.83 -10.78
CA VAL A 149 2.86 -14.03 -11.06
C VAL A 149 3.21 -14.01 -12.57
N PRO A 150 3.40 -15.16 -13.26
CA PRO A 150 3.62 -15.14 -14.72
C PRO A 150 2.48 -14.49 -15.50
N TYR A 151 1.24 -14.61 -15.02
CA TYR A 151 0.11 -13.94 -15.63
C TYR A 151 0.24 -12.42 -15.54
N ILE A 152 0.54 -11.85 -14.37
CA ILE A 152 0.71 -10.40 -14.21
C ILE A 152 1.90 -9.91 -15.04
N LEU A 153 3.03 -10.61 -15.00
CA LEU A 153 4.20 -10.30 -15.84
C LEU A 153 3.84 -10.24 -17.33
N SER A 154 2.97 -11.14 -17.80
CA SER A 154 2.53 -11.15 -19.21
C SER A 154 1.72 -9.91 -19.63
N LEU A 155 1.10 -9.23 -18.66
CA LEU A 155 0.31 -8.02 -18.87
C LEU A 155 1.15 -6.74 -18.81
N MET A 156 2.35 -6.77 -18.23
CA MET A 156 3.24 -5.63 -18.09
C MET A 156 3.90 -5.25 -19.42
N GLY A 157 4.18 -3.96 -19.65
CA GLY A 157 4.93 -3.48 -20.82
C GLY A 157 4.16 -3.50 -22.14
N ARG A 158 2.85 -3.77 -22.11
CA ARG A 158 2.06 -4.03 -23.32
C ARG A 158 1.41 -2.81 -23.95
N ASN A 159 1.12 -1.77 -23.16
CA ASN A 159 0.42 -0.58 -23.65
C ASN A 159 0.67 0.62 -22.75
N GLY A 160 0.69 1.83 -23.32
CA GLY A 160 1.06 3.07 -22.63
C GLY A 160 2.56 3.33 -22.60
N ARG A 161 2.97 4.32 -21.81
CA ARG A 161 4.38 4.73 -21.66
C ARG A 161 4.87 4.38 -20.27
N LEU A 162 6.12 3.94 -20.19
CA LEU A 162 6.80 3.74 -18.91
C LEU A 162 6.96 5.09 -18.20
N GLY A 163 6.57 5.15 -16.92
CA GLY A 163 6.61 6.41 -16.15
C GLY A 163 5.25 7.09 -16.01
N ASP A 164 4.29 6.81 -16.90
CA ASP A 164 2.94 7.36 -16.77
C ASP A 164 2.20 6.67 -15.61
N PHE A 165 1.55 7.46 -14.75
CA PHE A 165 0.81 6.91 -13.61
C PHE A 165 -0.42 6.12 -14.06
N GLN A 166 -0.51 4.88 -13.60
CA GLN A 166 -1.63 3.98 -13.79
C GLN A 166 -1.87 3.19 -12.50
N TYR A 167 -2.90 3.57 -11.73
CA TYR A 167 -3.26 2.86 -10.51
C TYR A 167 -3.52 1.37 -10.79
N CYS A 168 -2.80 0.49 -10.09
CA CYS A 168 -2.80 -0.95 -10.36
C CYS A 168 -2.76 -1.74 -9.05
N THR A 169 -3.66 -2.72 -8.90
CA THR A 169 -3.64 -3.65 -7.77
C THR A 169 -2.72 -4.84 -8.03
N ALA A 170 -2.68 -5.37 -9.25
CA ALA A 170 -1.90 -6.53 -9.64
C ALA A 170 -0.40 -6.30 -9.45
N GLY A 171 0.08 -5.07 -9.68
CA GLY A 171 1.48 -4.72 -9.57
C GLY A 171 2.08 -4.94 -8.17
N ILE A 172 1.27 -4.92 -7.11
CA ILE A 172 1.75 -5.19 -5.73
C ILE A 172 1.78 -6.68 -5.38
N HIS A 173 1.32 -7.56 -6.28
CA HIS A 173 1.25 -9.02 -6.09
C HIS A 173 2.33 -9.76 -6.90
N VAL A 174 3.26 -9.00 -7.49
CA VAL A 174 4.45 -9.49 -8.20
C VAL A 174 5.66 -9.19 -7.35
#